data_AF-H0ETP5-F1
#
_entry.id   AF-H0ETP5-F1
#
_cell.length_a   1.000
_cell.length_b   1.000
_cell.length_c   1.000
_cell.angle_alpha   90.00
_cell.angle_beta   90.00
_cell.angle_gamma   90.00
#
_symmetry.space_group_name_H-M   'P 1'
#
loop_
_entity.id
_entity.type
_entity.pdbx_description
1 polymer ?
#
loop_
_entity_poly.entity_id
_entity_poly.type
_entity_poly.pdbx_seq_one_letter_code
_entity_poly.pdbx_strand_id
1 'polypeptide(L)'
;MVNHDPPMFTVGTQEFESRATPGKKTGVLAVIEGTRFWVREDAINEDKNIIDPAILKPISRLGGITYGRTTEGLEIPRPDYKETVENNEEAKKFVKAKVDGQ
;
A
#
# COMPACT_ATOMS: atom_id res chain seq x y z
N MET A 1 29.75 -10.26 -27.42
CA MET A 1 28.84 -9.41 -26.62
C MET A 1 27.92 -10.36 -25.88
N VAL A 2 28.12 -10.55 -24.58
CA VAL A 2 27.29 -11.45 -23.78
C VAL A 2 26.07 -10.63 -23.37
N ASN A 3 24.92 -10.91 -23.98
CA ASN A 3 23.65 -10.39 -23.51
C ASN A 3 23.39 -11.04 -22.15
N HIS A 4 23.62 -10.29 -21.08
CA HIS A 4 23.14 -10.69 -19.76
C HIS A 4 21.63 -10.51 -19.77
N ASP A 5 20.89 -11.59 -19.58
CA ASP A 5 19.46 -11.49 -19.32
C ASP A 5 19.24 -10.54 -18.14
N PRO A 6 18.25 -9.63 -18.20
CA PRO A 6 17.98 -8.72 -17.11
C PRO A 6 17.66 -9.50 -15.83
N PRO A 7 18.05 -8.99 -14.65
CA PRO A 7 17.79 -9.67 -13.38
C PRO A 7 16.30 -9.95 -13.22
N MET A 8 15.98 -11.15 -12.73
CA MET A 8 14.61 -11.68 -12.58
C MET A 8 13.71 -10.84 -11.64
N PHE A 9 14.30 -9.91 -10.87
CA PHE A 9 13.61 -8.94 -10.03
C PHE A 9 14.54 -7.77 -9.71
N THR A 10 13.97 -6.58 -9.48
CA THR A 10 14.72 -5.38 -9.08
C THR A 10 14.76 -5.23 -7.56
N VAL A 11 15.96 -4.93 -7.03
CA VAL A 11 16.16 -4.51 -5.63
C VAL A 11 16.93 -3.19 -5.61
N GLY A 12 16.37 -2.18 -4.94
CA GLY A 12 17.05 -0.92 -4.64
C GLY A 12 17.15 -0.74 -3.13
N THR A 13 18.30 -0.27 -2.63
CA THR A 13 18.49 0.02 -1.20
C THR A 13 19.01 1.43 -1.00
N GLN A 14 18.47 2.14 -0.01
CA GLN A 14 18.96 3.44 0.42
C GLN A 14 19.22 3.43 1.93
N GLU A 15 20.47 3.70 2.31
CA GLU A 15 20.83 3.84 3.71
C GLU A 15 20.54 5.25 4.23
N PHE A 16 20.14 5.34 5.49
CA PHE A 16 19.94 6.59 6.19
C PHE A 16 20.94 6.72 7.34
N GLU A 17 21.67 7.82 7.34
CA GLU A 17 22.58 8.17 8.42
C GLU A 17 21.88 8.94 9.53
N SER A 18 22.31 8.65 10.76
CA SER A 18 21.86 9.37 11.94
C SER A 18 22.30 10.83 11.85
N ARG A 19 21.34 11.74 11.94
CA ARG A 19 21.64 13.17 12.16
C ARG A 19 22.20 13.42 13.57
N ALA A 20 21.81 12.62 14.56
CA ALA A 20 22.25 12.76 15.94
C ALA A 20 23.62 12.10 16.22
N THR A 21 24.07 11.19 15.36
CA THR A 21 25.34 10.46 15.53
C THR A 21 26.00 10.26 14.16
N PRO A 22 26.71 11.28 13.63
CA PRO A 22 27.30 11.23 12.30
C PRO A 22 28.16 9.97 12.08
N GLY A 23 28.06 9.39 10.88
CA GLY A 23 28.75 8.14 10.52
C GLY A 23 28.03 6.86 10.97
N LYS A 24 26.96 6.95 11.78
CA LYS A 24 26.13 5.79 12.14
C LYS A 24 24.95 5.65 11.17
N LYS A 25 24.88 4.53 10.45
CA LYS A 25 23.68 4.11 9.71
C LYS A 25 22.58 3.72 10.69
N THR A 26 21.37 4.28 10.56
CA THR A 26 20.24 4.03 11.47
C THR A 26 19.10 3.25 10.84
N GLY A 27 19.09 3.15 9.51
CA GLY A 27 18.08 2.40 8.79
C GLY A 27 18.46 2.24 7.33
N VAL A 28 17.82 1.27 6.69
CA VAL A 28 17.92 1.03 5.25
C VAL A 28 16.51 0.88 4.72
N LEU A 29 16.15 1.67 3.71
CA LEU A 29 14.95 1.43 2.91
C LEU A 29 15.32 0.45 1.81
N ALA A 30 14.63 -0.68 1.75
CA ALA A 30 14.68 -1.58 0.62
C ALA A 30 13.41 -1.43 -0.22
N VAL A 31 13.57 -1.27 -1.52
CA VAL A 31 12.50 -1.31 -2.52
C VAL A 31 12.71 -2.58 -3.33
N ILE A 32 11.71 -3.46 -3.32
CA ILE A 32 11.79 -4.80 -3.93
C ILE A 32 10.60 -4.98 -4.87
N GLU A 33 10.86 -5.48 -6.06
CA GLU A 33 9.84 -5.88 -7.01
C GLU A 33 9.27 -7.27 -6.64
N GLY A 34 8.01 -7.31 -6.23
CA GLY A 34 7.29 -8.57 -5.97
C GLY A 34 6.77 -9.18 -7.26
N THR A 35 7.40 -10.25 -7.74
CA THR A 35 7.03 -10.90 -9.02
C THR A 35 6.10 -12.10 -8.86
N ARG A 36 5.94 -12.62 -7.63
CA ARG A 36 5.12 -13.81 -7.32
C ARG A 36 4.49 -13.67 -5.95
N PHE A 37 3.22 -14.06 -5.84
CA PHE A 37 2.44 -14.00 -4.61
C PHE A 37 1.85 -15.38 -4.31
N TRP A 38 1.99 -15.83 -3.06
CA TRP A 38 1.40 -17.07 -2.58
C TRP A 38 0.35 -16.72 -1.53
N VAL A 39 -0.88 -17.17 -1.77
CA VAL A 39 -2.01 -16.95 -0.88
C VAL A 39 -2.68 -18.30 -0.64
N ARG A 40 -3.22 -18.50 0.56
CA ARG A 40 -3.98 -19.70 0.90
C ARG A 40 -5.22 -19.75 0.01
N GLU A 41 -5.52 -20.92 -0.56
CA GLU A 41 -6.56 -21.08 -1.57
C GLU A 41 -7.96 -20.70 -1.07
N ASP A 42 -8.24 -20.93 0.22
CA ASP A 42 -9.49 -20.55 0.87
C ASP A 42 -9.59 -19.06 1.22
N ALA A 43 -8.47 -18.32 1.20
CA ALA A 43 -8.40 -16.92 1.59
C ALA A 43 -8.47 -15.97 0.40
N ILE A 44 -8.48 -16.45 -0.84
CA ILE A 44 -8.45 -15.64 -2.04
C ILE A 44 -9.71 -15.88 -2.88
N ASN A 45 -10.25 -14.82 -3.48
CA ASN A 45 -11.42 -14.95 -4.36
C ASN A 45 -11.05 -15.61 -5.70
N GLU A 46 -12.08 -16.00 -6.48
CA GLU A 46 -11.91 -16.68 -7.77
C GLU A 46 -11.08 -15.85 -8.78
N ASP A 47 -11.28 -14.53 -8.81
CA ASP A 47 -10.56 -13.59 -9.68
C ASP A 47 -9.11 -13.35 -9.26
N LYS A 48 -8.68 -13.88 -8.10
CA LYS A 48 -7.34 -13.75 -7.53
C LYS A 48 -6.86 -12.31 -7.33
N ASN A 49 -7.78 -11.40 -7.02
CA ASN A 49 -7.49 -9.98 -6.83
C ASN A 49 -7.87 -9.46 -5.43
N ILE A 50 -8.57 -10.26 -4.62
CA ILE A 50 -9.01 -9.88 -3.26
C ILE A 50 -8.73 -11.04 -2.29
N ILE A 51 -8.20 -10.69 -1.11
CA ILE A 51 -7.93 -11.62 -0.02
C ILE A 51 -8.94 -11.37 1.10
N ASP A 52 -9.55 -12.43 1.64
CA ASP A 52 -10.43 -12.40 2.80
C ASP A 52 -9.61 -12.24 4.11
N PRO A 53 -9.68 -11.09 4.80
CA PRO A 53 -8.96 -10.87 6.05
C PRO A 53 -9.46 -11.74 7.20
N ALA A 54 -10.71 -12.20 7.20
CA ALA A 54 -11.26 -13.06 8.24
C ALA A 54 -10.62 -14.47 8.21
N ILE A 55 -10.22 -14.91 7.01
CA ILE A 55 -9.56 -16.19 6.76
C ILE A 55 -8.03 -16.06 6.96
N LEU A 56 -7.42 -14.99 6.43
CA LEU A 56 -5.98 -14.74 6.57
C LEU A 56 -5.57 -14.36 8.00
N LYS A 57 -6.46 -13.72 8.77
CA LYS A 57 -6.26 -13.28 10.16
C LYS A 57 -5.00 -12.43 10.37
N PRO A 58 -4.85 -11.30 9.65
CA PRO A 58 -3.67 -10.46 9.76
C PRO A 58 -3.54 -9.82 11.16
N ILE A 59 -2.28 -9.61 11.57
CA ILE A 59 -1.90 -8.98 12.84
C ILE A 59 -1.17 -7.67 12.55
N SER A 60 -1.62 -6.57 13.15
CA SER A 60 -0.93 -5.27 13.10
C SER A 60 0.04 -5.11 14.27
N ARG A 61 1.19 -4.49 14.01
CA ARG A 61 2.11 -4.03 15.07
C ARG A 61 1.67 -2.65 15.56
N LEU A 62 1.58 -2.49 16.87
CA LEU A 62 1.28 -1.22 17.52
C LEU A 62 2.51 -0.71 18.28
N GLY A 63 2.33 0.34 19.09
CA GLY A 63 3.40 0.89 19.92
C GLY A 63 3.98 -0.15 20.89
N GLY A 64 5.30 -0.12 21.07
CA GLY A 64 5.98 -1.05 21.97
C GLY A 64 5.83 -2.49 21.50
N ILE A 65 5.46 -3.40 22.40
CA ILE A 65 5.25 -4.84 22.13
C ILE A 65 3.76 -5.21 21.91
N THR A 66 2.92 -4.22 21.67
CA THR A 66 1.47 -4.42 21.51
C THR A 66 1.14 -4.80 20.07
N TYR A 67 0.16 -5.69 19.90
CA TYR A 67 -0.31 -6.16 18.60
C TYR A 67 -1.85 -6.16 18.56
N GLY A 68 -2.42 -5.89 17.38
CA GLY A 68 -3.85 -5.91 17.13
C GLY A 68 -4.25 -6.98 16.12
N ARG A 69 -5.44 -7.55 16.26
CA ARG A 69 -6.06 -8.39 15.22
C ARG A 69 -6.99 -7.54 14.36
N THR A 70 -7.00 -7.76 13.06
CA THR A 70 -8.07 -7.25 12.20
C THR A 70 -9.31 -8.12 12.43
N THR A 71 -10.29 -7.57 13.15
CA THR A 71 -11.51 -8.30 13.57
C THR A 71 -12.75 -7.90 12.77
N GLU A 72 -12.76 -6.69 12.23
CA GLU A 72 -13.85 -6.14 11.41
C GLU A 72 -13.26 -5.37 10.22
N GLY A 73 -14.00 -5.36 9.12
CA GLY A 73 -13.68 -4.61 7.91
C GLY A 73 -14.96 -4.19 7.22
N LEU A 74 -14.91 -3.08 6.49
CA LEU A 74 -15.98 -2.63 5.61
C LEU A 74 -15.40 -2.19 4.27
N GLU A 75 -16.18 -2.36 3.21
CA GLU A 75 -15.84 -1.82 1.90
C GLU A 75 -16.44 -0.43 1.75
N ILE A 76 -15.58 0.56 1.55
CA ILE A 76 -15.99 1.92 1.21
C ILE A 76 -15.64 2.12 -0.26
N PRO A 77 -16.59 1.98 -1.20
CA PRO A 77 -16.31 2.18 -2.60
C PRO A 77 -15.87 3.62 -2.83
N ARG A 78 -14.93 3.81 -3.76
CA ARG A 78 -14.56 5.15 -4.19
C ARG A 78 -15.80 5.78 -4.82
N PRO A 79 -16.25 6.96 -4.36
CA PRO A 79 -17.40 7.62 -4.95
C PRO A 79 -17.08 8.01 -6.40
N ASP A 80 -18.02 7.73 -7.31
CA ASP A 80 -17.94 8.25 -8.68
C ASP A 80 -18.19 9.76 -8.66
N TYR A 81 -17.27 10.53 -9.25
CA TYR A 81 -17.35 11.98 -9.18
C TYR A 81 -18.58 12.53 -9.91
N LYS A 82 -18.95 11.94 -11.05
CA LYS A 82 -20.10 12.39 -11.83
C LYS A 82 -21.40 12.16 -11.06
N GLU A 83 -21.56 10.99 -10.47
CA GLU A 83 -22.75 10.65 -9.69
C GLU A 83 -22.82 11.43 -8.38
N THR A 84 -21.71 11.52 -7.66
CA THR A 84 -21.70 12.07 -6.30
C THR A 84 -21.52 13.58 -6.24
N VAL A 85 -20.95 14.19 -7.29
CA VAL A 85 -20.66 15.64 -7.34
C VAL A 85 -21.38 16.31 -8.50
N GLU A 86 -21.19 15.88 -9.75
CA GLU A 86 -21.78 16.59 -10.90
C GLU A 86 -23.32 16.56 -10.90
N ASN A 87 -23.91 15.48 -10.39
CA ASN A 87 -25.36 15.32 -10.28
C ASN A 87 -25.93 15.82 -8.93
N ASN A 88 -25.10 16.39 -8.04
CA ASN A 88 -25.52 16.84 -6.73
C ASN A 88 -25.14 18.32 -6.49
N GLU A 89 -26.15 19.20 -6.52
CA GLU A 89 -25.99 20.65 -6.37
C GLU A 89 -25.43 21.08 -5.00
N GLU A 90 -25.61 20.27 -3.96
CA GLU A 90 -25.01 20.54 -2.65
C GLU A 90 -23.52 20.17 -2.64
N ALA A 91 -23.18 19.01 -3.21
CA ALA A 91 -21.81 18.54 -3.33
C ALA A 91 -20.92 19.49 -4.15
N LYS A 92 -21.47 20.08 -5.23
CA LYS A 92 -20.78 21.09 -6.05
C LYS A 92 -20.22 22.27 -5.24
N LYS A 93 -20.88 22.65 -4.14
CA LYS A 93 -20.46 23.77 -3.29
C LYS A 93 -19.15 23.51 -2.55
N PHE A 94 -18.77 22.24 -2.40
CA PHE A 94 -17.55 21.82 -1.71
C PHE A 94 -16.38 21.56 -2.66
N VAL A 95 -16.60 21.64 -3.97
CA VAL A 95 -15.53 21.47 -4.97
C VAL A 95 -14.65 22.72 -4.97
N LYS A 96 -13.38 22.53 -4.59
CA LYS A 96 -12.36 23.58 -4.73
C LYS A 96 -11.78 23.54 -6.13
N ALA A 97 -11.48 24.71 -6.69
CA ALA A 97 -10.74 24.80 -7.92
C ALA A 97 -9.39 24.08 -7.77
N LYS A 98 -8.96 23.43 -8.85
CA LYS A 98 -7.64 22.82 -8.90
C LYS A 98 -6.59 23.91 -8.67
N VAL A 99 -5.77 23.76 -7.66
CA VAL A 99 -4.67 24.70 -7.36
C VAL A 99 -3.52 24.40 -8.31
N ASP A 100 -2.85 25.44 -8.82
CA ASP A 100 -1.70 25.26 -9.72
C ASP A 100 -0.60 24.42 -9.04
N GLY A 101 -0.17 23.35 -9.71
CA GLY A 101 0.89 22.46 -9.23
C GLY A 101 0.44 21.16 -8.53
N GLN A 102 -0.87 20.84 -8.53
CA GLN A 102 -1.39 19.52 -8.12
C GLN A 102 -1.85 18.65 -9.30
#